data_AF-A0A7Y0N1K1-F1
#
_entry.id   AF-A0A7Y0N1K1-F1
#
_cell.length_a   1.000
_cell.length_b   1.000
_cell.length_c   1.000
_cell.angle_alpha   90.00
_cell.angle_beta   90.00
_cell.angle_gamma   90.00
#
_symmetry.space_group_name_H-M   'P 1'
#
loop_
_entity.id
_entity.type
_entity.pdbx_description
1 polymer ?
#
loop_
_entity_poly.entity_id
_entity_poly.type
_entity_poly.pdbx_seq_one_letter_code
_entity_poly.pdbx_strand_id
1 'polypeptide(L)'
;TQAYQSINLHLTPVVGELLFSDDKSALSSDLQHLFVVMPLIFLVQLALSEWVWRKQRKLSHKHVGRPLAAVFFLSFMTSHLVYIWADAYFYNPITSQRSNFPLSYPMTAKSFMEKHGLLDREEYLKRLAENENNVELVNYPLEKLEFSRRVNKLNVLMISVNNLRADALNQEEMPNLYEF
;
A
#
# COMPACT_ATOMS: atom_id res chain seq x y z
N THR A 1 -0.77 10.78 -4.12
CA THR A 1 -1.74 11.86 -3.84
C THR A 1 -1.37 12.50 -2.51
N GLN A 2 -1.82 13.73 -2.20
CA GLN A 2 -1.57 14.32 -0.88
C GLN A 2 -2.10 13.42 0.26
N ALA A 3 -3.27 12.79 0.05
CA ALA A 3 -3.81 11.76 0.96
C ALA A 3 -2.84 10.59 1.20
N TYR A 4 -2.17 10.09 0.17
CA TYR A 4 -1.19 9.01 0.32
C TYR A 4 0.02 9.45 1.16
N GLN A 5 0.43 10.72 1.09
CA GLN A 5 1.56 11.23 1.88
C GLN A 5 1.23 11.37 3.37
N SER A 6 -0.01 11.69 3.72
CA SER A 6 -0.42 11.88 5.12
C SER A 6 -0.81 10.58 5.80
N ILE A 7 -1.54 9.71 5.11
CA ILE A 7 -2.15 8.51 5.72
C ILE A 7 -1.75 7.19 5.05
N ASN A 8 -0.85 7.19 4.06
CA ASN A 8 -0.45 5.99 3.27
C ASN A 8 -1.63 5.23 2.64
N LEU A 9 -2.75 5.92 2.41
CA LEU A 9 -3.96 5.38 1.80
C LEU A 9 -4.33 6.15 0.54
N HIS A 10 -4.86 5.41 -0.45
CA HIS A 10 -5.42 5.99 -1.66
C HIS A 10 -6.85 6.48 -1.42
N LEU A 11 -7.34 7.31 -2.34
CA LEU A 11 -8.69 7.86 -2.27
C LEU A 11 -9.72 6.74 -2.37
N THR A 12 -10.48 6.54 -1.29
CA THR A 12 -11.65 5.67 -1.18
C THR A 12 -12.79 6.50 -0.57
N PRO A 13 -14.06 6.07 -0.66
CA PRO A 13 -15.17 6.81 -0.06
C PRO A 13 -14.93 7.16 1.42
N VAL A 14 -14.41 6.21 2.20
CA VAL A 14 -14.06 6.39 3.62
C VAL A 14 -12.95 7.41 3.82
N VAL A 15 -11.90 7.36 2.98
CA VAL A 15 -10.83 8.38 3.02
C VAL A 15 -11.37 9.74 2.61
N GLY A 16 -12.33 9.79 1.68
CA GLY A 16 -13.04 11.00 1.31
C GLY A 16 -13.78 11.61 2.50
N GLU A 17 -14.57 10.81 3.23
CA GLU A 17 -15.25 11.25 4.45
C GLU A 17 -14.26 11.78 5.50
N LEU A 18 -13.13 11.10 5.70
CA LEU A 18 -12.08 11.56 6.61
C LEU A 18 -11.47 12.90 6.16
N LEU A 19 -11.18 13.04 4.86
CA LEU A 19 -10.65 14.27 4.27
C LEU A 19 -11.67 15.42 4.26
N PHE A 20 -12.97 15.15 4.35
CA PHE A 20 -14.02 16.18 4.41
C PHE A 20 -14.60 16.35 5.82
N SER A 21 -14.05 15.66 6.82
CA SER A 21 -14.47 15.78 8.22
C SER A 21 -14.06 17.13 8.82
N ASP A 22 -14.82 17.62 9.80
CA ASP A 22 -14.92 19.02 10.25
C ASP A 22 -13.65 19.65 10.90
N ASP A 23 -12.46 19.08 10.74
CA ASP A 23 -11.19 19.68 11.17
C ASP A 23 -10.74 20.78 10.18
N LYS A 24 -11.36 21.95 10.34
CA LYS A 24 -11.24 23.14 9.47
C LYS A 24 -9.81 23.67 9.29
N SER A 25 -8.84 23.30 10.12
CA SER A 25 -7.47 23.82 10.08
C SER A 25 -6.62 23.17 8.99
N ALA A 26 -6.61 21.84 8.88
CA ALA A 26 -5.82 21.11 7.88
C ALA A 26 -6.36 21.32 6.45
N LEU A 27 -7.69 21.35 6.30
CA LEU A 27 -8.34 21.50 4.99
C LEU A 27 -8.14 22.88 4.37
N SER A 28 -7.98 23.93 5.18
CA SER A 28 -7.75 25.28 4.65
C SER A 28 -6.43 25.37 3.87
N SER A 29 -5.36 24.76 4.39
CA SER A 29 -4.03 24.75 3.75
C SER A 29 -3.99 23.84 2.52
N ASP A 30 -4.60 22.65 2.61
CA ASP A 30 -4.62 21.67 1.52
C ASP A 30 -5.48 22.14 0.34
N LEU A 31 -6.66 22.70 0.61
CA LEU A 31 -7.51 23.29 -0.42
C LEU A 31 -6.83 24.51 -1.06
N GLN A 32 -6.17 25.36 -0.27
CA GLN A 32 -5.41 26.51 -0.81
C GLN A 32 -4.30 26.06 -1.77
N HIS A 33 -3.57 24.98 -1.46
CA HIS A 33 -2.58 24.41 -2.38
C HIS A 33 -3.21 23.91 -3.68
N LEU A 34 -4.36 23.24 -3.63
CA LEU A 34 -5.08 22.83 -4.84
C LEU A 34 -5.48 24.04 -5.69
N PHE A 35 -5.95 25.13 -5.09
CA PHE A 35 -6.32 26.36 -5.80
C PHE A 35 -5.15 27.05 -6.50
N VAL A 36 -3.90 26.87 -6.04
CA VAL A 36 -2.70 27.43 -6.69
C VAL A 36 -2.18 26.48 -7.78
N VAL A 37 -2.06 25.19 -7.48
CA VAL A 37 -1.44 24.21 -8.38
C VAL A 37 -2.36 23.83 -9.54
N MET A 38 -3.67 23.71 -9.31
CA MET A 38 -4.63 23.26 -10.33
C MET A 38 -4.72 24.22 -11.52
N PRO A 39 -4.84 25.55 -11.35
CA PRO A 39 -4.81 26.48 -12.48
C PRO A 39 -3.47 26.45 -13.24
N LEU A 40 -2.35 26.26 -12.53
CA LEU A 40 -1.03 26.18 -13.17
C LEU A 40 -0.91 24.94 -14.06
N ILE A 41 -1.34 23.77 -13.56
CA ILE A 41 -1.40 22.53 -14.36
C ILE A 41 -2.33 22.75 -15.57
N PHE A 42 -3.48 23.38 -15.36
CA PHE A 42 -4.45 23.64 -16.42
C PHE A 42 -3.88 24.56 -17.52
N LEU A 43 -3.17 25.63 -17.13
CA LEU A 43 -2.49 26.51 -18.09
C LEU A 43 -1.40 25.78 -18.88
N VAL A 44 -0.63 24.92 -18.22
CA VAL A 44 0.37 24.08 -18.89
C VAL A 44 -0.30 23.12 -19.89
N GLN A 45 -1.42 22.50 -19.52
CA GLN A 45 -2.20 21.64 -20.42
C GLN A 45 -2.72 22.41 -21.64
N LEU A 46 -3.25 23.63 -21.45
CA LEU A 46 -3.71 24.48 -22.56
C LEU A 46 -2.55 24.87 -23.49
N ALA A 47 -1.43 25.30 -22.93
CA ALA A 47 -0.25 25.68 -23.71
C ALA A 47 0.31 24.50 -24.51
N LEU A 48 0.39 23.31 -23.90
CA LEU A 48 0.81 22.08 -24.58
C LEU A 48 -0.18 21.67 -25.67
N SER A 49 -1.49 21.71 -25.38
CA SER A 49 -2.53 21.38 -26.35
C SER A 49 -2.46 22.27 -27.60
N GLU A 50 -2.39 23.58 -27.39
CA GLU A 50 -2.25 24.56 -28.48
C GLU A 50 -0.95 24.36 -29.28
N TRP A 51 0.16 24.06 -28.60
CA TRP A 51 1.43 23.77 -29.25
C TRP A 51 1.39 22.50 -30.10
N VAL A 52 0.80 21.43 -29.57
CA VAL A 52 0.62 20.16 -30.29
C VAL A 52 -0.26 20.38 -31.50
N TRP A 53 -1.36 21.13 -31.36
CA TRP A 53 -2.27 21.47 -32.45
C TRP A 53 -1.55 22.25 -33.56
N ARG A 54 -0.86 23.35 -33.22
CA ARG A 54 -0.11 24.16 -34.20
C ARG A 54 0.97 23.36 -34.94
N LYS A 55 1.57 22.37 -34.29
CA LYS A 55 2.65 21.56 -34.87
C LYS A 55 2.18 20.18 -35.35
N GLN A 56 0.87 19.89 -35.36
CA GLN A 56 0.31 18.58 -35.67
C GLN A 56 0.89 17.97 -36.96
N ARG A 57 0.94 18.75 -38.06
CA ARG A 57 1.48 18.27 -39.35
C ARG A 57 2.94 17.83 -39.26
N LYS A 58 3.77 18.58 -38.52
CA LYS A 58 5.20 18.27 -38.34
C LYS A 58 5.41 17.07 -37.41
N LEU A 59 4.62 16.94 -36.34
CA LEU A 59 4.69 15.79 -35.43
C LEU A 59 4.20 14.50 -36.10
N SER A 60 3.11 14.60 -36.87
CA SER A 60 2.53 13.47 -37.60
C SER A 60 3.52 12.91 -38.63
N HIS A 61 4.14 13.78 -39.44
CA HIS A 61 5.11 13.36 -40.45
C HIS A 61 6.35 12.67 -39.85
N LYS A 62 6.78 13.10 -38.66
CA LYS A 62 7.91 12.49 -37.94
C LYS A 62 7.55 11.19 -37.20
N HIS A 63 6.28 10.77 -37.23
CA HIS A 63 5.79 9.52 -36.61
C HIS A 63 6.19 9.35 -35.14
N VAL A 64 6.39 10.45 -34.39
CA VAL A 64 6.94 10.46 -33.02
C VAL A 64 6.05 9.68 -32.03
N GLY A 65 4.75 9.59 -32.30
CA GLY A 65 3.81 8.86 -31.45
C GLY A 65 4.07 7.35 -31.38
N ARG A 66 4.56 6.73 -32.46
CA ARG A 66 4.83 5.28 -32.51
C ARG A 66 5.93 4.82 -31.55
N PRO A 67 7.17 5.37 -31.60
CA PRO A 67 8.20 4.97 -30.66
C PRO A 67 7.82 5.32 -29.22
N LEU A 68 7.14 6.45 -28.99
CA LEU A 68 6.69 6.82 -27.64
C LEU A 68 5.67 5.82 -27.07
N ALA A 69 4.67 5.45 -27.86
CA ALA A 69 3.69 4.43 -27.49
C ALA A 69 4.36 3.06 -27.24
N ALA A 70 5.34 2.68 -28.07
CA ALA A 70 6.09 1.44 -27.89
C ALA A 70 6.87 1.44 -26.57
N VAL A 71 7.54 2.54 -26.21
CA VAL A 71 8.26 2.66 -24.93
C VAL A 71 7.30 2.54 -23.75
N PHE A 72 6.17 3.26 -23.75
CA PHE A 72 5.19 3.16 -22.66
C PHE A 72 4.55 1.77 -22.57
N PHE A 73 4.21 1.17 -23.70
CA PHE A 73 3.66 -0.19 -23.72
C PHE A 73 4.66 -1.22 -23.20
N LEU A 74 5.92 -1.15 -23.64
CA LEU A 74 6.97 -2.04 -23.17
C LEU A 74 7.24 -1.84 -21.68
N SER A 75 7.27 -0.58 -21.20
CA SER A 75 7.42 -0.27 -19.78
C SER A 75 6.28 -0.86 -18.96
N PHE A 76 5.03 -0.72 -19.42
CA PHE A 76 3.85 -1.30 -18.77
C PHE A 76 3.92 -2.83 -18.73
N MET A 77 4.25 -3.48 -19.85
CA MET A 77 4.37 -4.93 -19.89
C MET A 77 5.48 -5.42 -18.96
N THR A 78 6.64 -4.75 -19.00
CA THR A 78 7.80 -5.10 -18.17
C THR A 78 7.48 -4.93 -16.69
N SER A 79 6.76 -3.87 -16.29
CA SER A 79 6.41 -3.70 -14.87
C SER A 79 5.53 -4.83 -14.34
N HIS A 80 4.59 -5.34 -15.15
CA HIS A 80 3.77 -6.49 -14.77
C HIS A 80 4.59 -7.79 -14.73
N LEU A 81 5.44 -8.04 -15.72
CA LEU A 81 6.28 -9.26 -15.76
C LEU A 81 7.28 -9.30 -14.61
N VAL A 82 7.94 -8.17 -14.31
CA VAL A 82 8.85 -8.04 -13.17
C VAL A 82 8.11 -8.27 -11.86
N TYR A 83 6.89 -7.75 -11.72
CA TYR A 83 6.08 -8.00 -10.53
C TYR A 83 5.67 -9.47 -10.38
N ILE A 84 5.27 -10.14 -11.46
CA ILE A 84 4.93 -11.58 -11.44
C ILE A 84 6.11 -12.39 -10.89
N TRP A 85 7.32 -12.11 -11.38
CA TRP A 85 8.54 -12.75 -10.89
C TRP A 85 8.78 -12.43 -9.41
N ALA A 86 8.72 -11.15 -9.03
CA ALA A 86 8.97 -10.71 -7.66
C ALA A 86 7.98 -11.34 -6.66
N ASP A 87 6.71 -11.46 -7.03
CA ASP A 87 5.65 -12.05 -6.22
C ASP A 87 5.78 -13.58 -6.08
N ALA A 88 6.31 -14.27 -7.09
CA ALA A 88 6.59 -15.71 -7.02
C ALA A 88 7.80 -16.05 -6.13
N TYR A 89 8.82 -15.19 -6.15
CA TYR A 89 10.09 -15.41 -5.44
C TYR A 89 10.24 -14.59 -4.15
N PHE A 90 9.18 -13.98 -3.65
CA PHE A 90 9.17 -13.17 -2.42
C PHE A 90 10.19 -12.03 -2.42
N TYR A 91 10.36 -11.34 -3.55
CA TYR A 91 11.28 -10.21 -3.66
C TYR A 91 10.65 -8.92 -3.10
N ASN A 92 10.78 -8.75 -1.78
CA ASN A 92 10.21 -7.67 -0.99
C ASN A 92 10.43 -6.25 -1.52
N PRO A 93 11.61 -5.86 -2.07
CA PRO A 93 11.80 -4.51 -2.57
C PRO A 93 10.85 -4.11 -3.70
N ILE A 94 10.27 -5.08 -4.43
CA ILE A 94 9.29 -4.83 -5.50
C ILE A 94 7.87 -5.06 -5.02
N THR A 95 7.61 -6.15 -4.29
CA THR A 95 6.27 -6.49 -3.82
C THR A 95 5.74 -5.50 -2.78
N SER A 96 6.61 -4.89 -1.96
CA SER A 96 6.24 -3.81 -1.03
C SER A 96 5.73 -2.55 -1.74
N GLN A 97 6.11 -2.31 -3.00
CA GLN A 97 5.69 -1.14 -3.78
C GLN A 97 4.30 -1.31 -4.41
N ARG A 98 3.60 -2.42 -4.17
CA ARG A 98 2.29 -2.74 -4.77
C ARG A 98 1.27 -1.61 -4.60
N SER A 99 1.31 -0.91 -3.47
CA SER A 99 0.36 0.15 -3.10
C SER A 99 0.91 1.56 -3.30
N ASN A 100 2.05 1.76 -3.96
CA ASN A 100 2.62 3.10 -4.13
C ASN A 100 1.80 3.98 -5.10
N PHE A 101 1.23 3.36 -6.13
CA PHE A 101 0.49 4.09 -7.17
C PHE A 101 -1.03 3.93 -7.00
N PRO A 102 -1.82 4.99 -7.22
CA PRO A 102 -3.27 4.87 -7.21
C PRO A 102 -3.72 4.00 -8.39
N LEU A 103 -4.74 3.17 -8.16
CA LEU A 103 -5.32 2.27 -9.18
C LEU A 103 -4.34 1.26 -9.78
N SER A 104 -3.16 1.05 -9.17
CA SER A 104 -2.23 0.03 -9.64
C SER A 104 -2.57 -1.33 -9.04
N TYR A 105 -2.89 -2.29 -9.92
CA TYR A 105 -3.06 -3.69 -9.56
C TYR A 105 -2.08 -4.53 -10.38
N PRO A 106 -0.82 -4.67 -9.92
CA PRO A 106 0.16 -5.51 -10.59
C PRO A 106 -0.37 -6.94 -10.76
N MET A 107 0.02 -7.58 -11.87
CA MET A 107 -0.48 -8.92 -12.20
C MET A 107 0.23 -9.96 -11.35
N THR A 108 -0.51 -10.95 -10.87
CA THR A 108 0.02 -12.13 -10.17
C THR A 108 -0.32 -13.37 -10.98
N ALA A 109 0.63 -14.31 -11.13
CA ALA A 109 0.42 -15.49 -11.97
C ALA A 109 0.78 -16.81 -11.26
N LYS A 110 0.64 -16.89 -9.93
CA LYS A 110 1.01 -18.06 -9.12
C LYS A 110 0.33 -19.35 -9.59
N SER A 111 -1.00 -19.34 -9.77
CA SER A 111 -1.75 -20.50 -10.26
C SER A 111 -1.37 -20.91 -11.68
N PHE A 112 -1.01 -19.94 -12.53
CA PHE A 112 -0.51 -20.23 -13.88
C PHE A 112 0.87 -20.89 -13.82
N MET A 113 1.77 -20.38 -12.98
CA MET A 113 3.12 -20.95 -12.79
C MET A 113 3.07 -22.34 -12.18
N GLU A 114 2.23 -22.56 -11.16
CA GLU A 114 1.98 -23.87 -10.55
C GLU A 114 1.51 -24.89 -11.59
N LYS A 115 0.50 -24.52 -12.39
CA LYS A 115 -0.06 -25.40 -13.43
C LYS A 115 0.96 -25.79 -14.53
N HIS A 116 1.92 -24.92 -14.82
CA HIS A 116 2.96 -25.17 -15.83
C HIS A 116 4.26 -25.74 -15.25
N GLY A 117 4.28 -26.10 -13.95
CA GLY A 117 5.47 -26.67 -13.29
C GLY A 117 6.60 -25.66 -13.07
N LEU A 118 6.31 -24.36 -13.15
CA LEU A 118 7.27 -23.27 -12.91
C LEU A 118 7.35 -22.89 -11.42
N LEU A 119 6.44 -23.40 -10.59
CA LEU A 119 6.38 -23.13 -9.16
C LEU A 119 5.89 -24.38 -8.41
N ASP A 120 6.69 -24.86 -7.46
CA ASP A 120 6.32 -25.93 -6.55
C ASP A 120 5.49 -25.36 -5.39
N ARG A 121 4.29 -25.93 -5.18
CA ARG A 121 3.35 -25.46 -4.16
C ARG A 121 3.85 -25.73 -2.74
N GLU A 122 4.45 -26.88 -2.48
CA GLU A 122 4.90 -27.26 -1.14
C GLU A 122 6.10 -26.41 -0.73
N GLU A 123 7.05 -26.23 -1.64
CA GLU A 123 8.19 -25.34 -1.43
C GLU A 123 7.74 -23.88 -1.23
N TYR A 124 6.77 -23.41 -2.03
CA TYR A 124 6.20 -22.08 -1.88
C TYR A 124 5.56 -21.88 -0.50
N LEU A 125 4.76 -22.83 -0.01
CA LEU A 125 4.12 -22.74 1.31
C LEU A 125 5.14 -22.77 2.44
N LYS A 126 6.21 -23.55 2.31
CA LYS A 126 7.31 -23.57 3.29
C LYS A 126 8.01 -22.21 3.35
N ARG A 127 8.38 -21.66 2.20
CA ARG A 127 9.01 -20.33 2.10
C ARG A 127 8.09 -19.21 2.60
N LEU A 128 6.78 -19.34 2.39
CA LEU A 128 5.79 -18.39 2.91
C LEU A 128 5.83 -18.36 4.44
N ALA A 129 5.79 -19.53 5.09
CA ALA A 129 5.86 -19.63 6.55
C ALA A 129 7.20 -19.08 7.11
N GLU A 130 8.30 -19.29 6.39
CA GLU A 130 9.60 -18.72 6.76
C GLU A 130 9.66 -17.19 6.57
N ASN A 131 8.97 -16.65 5.57
CA ASN A 131 8.96 -15.21 5.25
C ASN A 131 7.94 -14.37 6.04
N GLU A 132 7.00 -14.98 6.77
CA GLU A 132 6.01 -14.23 7.59
C GLU A 132 6.69 -13.27 8.59
N ASN A 133 7.90 -13.61 9.06
CA ASN A 133 8.66 -12.81 10.02
C ASN A 133 9.62 -11.79 9.39
N ASN A 134 9.82 -11.80 8.06
CA ASN A 134 10.79 -10.95 7.34
C ASN A 134 10.16 -9.70 6.71
N VAL A 135 8.93 -9.38 7.10
CA VAL A 135 8.21 -8.22 6.60
C VAL A 135 8.61 -6.99 7.42
N GLU A 136 9.78 -6.43 7.12
CA GLU A 136 10.31 -5.21 7.74
C GLU A 136 9.58 -3.94 7.21
N LEU A 137 8.24 -3.97 7.15
CA LEU A 137 7.42 -2.84 6.69
C LEU A 137 7.10 -1.84 7.82
N VAL A 138 7.33 -2.22 9.08
CA VAL A 138 6.88 -1.45 10.23
C VAL A 138 8.09 -0.93 11.00
N ASN A 139 8.23 0.40 11.07
CA ASN A 139 9.18 1.02 11.96
C ASN A 139 8.62 1.04 13.39
N TYR A 140 8.91 -0.01 14.15
CA TYR A 140 8.49 -0.14 15.54
C TYR A 140 9.58 -0.81 16.40
N PRO A 141 9.87 -0.31 17.61
CA PRO A 141 9.36 0.94 18.21
C PRO A 141 9.92 2.20 17.52
N LEU A 142 9.14 3.28 17.47
CA LEU A 142 9.58 4.54 16.84
C LEU A 142 10.75 5.20 17.57
N GLU A 143 10.81 5.02 18.89
CA GLU A 143 11.85 5.54 19.77
C GLU A 143 12.38 4.40 20.64
N LYS A 144 13.63 4.53 21.09
CA LYS A 144 14.24 3.53 21.95
C LYS A 144 13.48 3.46 23.28
N LEU A 145 13.24 2.24 23.75
CA LEU A 145 12.60 2.02 25.04
C LEU A 145 13.50 2.54 26.18
N GLU A 146 13.00 3.51 26.93
CA GLU A 146 13.65 4.00 28.13
C GLU A 146 13.09 3.26 29.36
N PHE A 147 14.00 2.73 30.18
CA PHE A 147 13.63 1.97 31.37
C PHE A 147 14.07 2.73 32.63
N SER A 148 13.11 3.20 33.42
CA SER A 148 13.38 3.68 34.78
C SER A 148 13.53 2.51 35.75
N ARG A 149 14.42 2.60 36.73
CA ARG A 149 14.60 1.57 37.77
C ARG A 149 13.29 1.34 38.52
N ARG A 150 12.66 0.17 38.33
CA ARG A 150 11.51 -0.26 39.14
C ARG A 150 11.97 -0.67 40.53
N VAL A 151 11.27 -0.19 41.55
CA VAL A 151 11.55 -0.46 42.97
C VAL A 151 11.21 -1.92 43.34
N ASN A 152 10.19 -2.51 42.71
CA ASN A 152 9.72 -3.87 42.99
C ASN A 152 9.82 -4.78 41.76
N LYS A 153 10.48 -5.93 41.91
CA LYS A 153 10.49 -7.01 40.92
C LYS A 153 9.30 -7.93 41.19
N LEU A 154 8.19 -7.69 40.51
CA LEU A 154 6.99 -8.54 40.61
C LEU A 154 7.07 -9.68 39.59
N ASN A 155 6.55 -10.84 39.97
CA ASN A 155 6.30 -11.93 39.03
C ASN A 155 5.05 -11.61 38.21
N VAL A 156 5.07 -11.90 36.90
CA VAL A 156 3.92 -11.74 36.01
C VAL A 156 3.53 -13.12 35.49
N LEU A 157 2.29 -13.54 35.75
CA LEU A 157 1.67 -14.70 35.12
C LEU A 157 0.65 -14.20 34.10
N MET A 158 0.89 -14.46 32.82
CA MET A 158 -0.05 -14.14 31.75
C MET A 158 -0.73 -15.43 31.30
N ILE A 159 -2.06 -15.50 31.45
CA ILE A 159 -2.88 -16.57 30.92
C ILE A 159 -3.62 -16.01 29.70
N SER A 160 -3.39 -16.59 28.53
CA SER A 160 -4.05 -16.20 27.30
C SER A 160 -4.82 -17.40 26.73
N VAL A 161 -6.07 -17.15 26.33
CA VAL A 161 -6.94 -18.14 25.68
C VAL A 161 -7.25 -17.63 24.28
N ASN A 162 -7.11 -18.48 23.27
CA ASN A 162 -7.19 -18.06 21.87
C ASN A 162 -8.54 -17.44 21.49
N ASN A 163 -9.65 -17.99 21.99
CA ASN A 163 -10.97 -17.47 21.71
C ASN A 163 -11.87 -17.73 22.92
N LEU A 164 -12.32 -16.64 23.54
CA LEU A 164 -13.25 -16.68 24.66
C LEU A 164 -14.42 -15.77 24.34
N ARG A 165 -15.64 -16.30 24.42
CA ARG A 165 -16.85 -15.49 24.27
C ARG A 165 -17.03 -14.64 25.52
N ALA A 166 -17.37 -13.35 25.34
CA ALA A 166 -17.57 -12.44 26.46
C ALA A 166 -18.74 -12.87 27.38
N ASP A 167 -19.76 -13.56 26.85
CA ASP A 167 -20.92 -14.02 27.61
C ASP A 167 -20.70 -15.33 28.38
N ALA A 168 -19.62 -16.06 28.09
CA ALA A 168 -19.22 -17.26 28.84
C ALA A 168 -18.55 -16.92 30.18
N LEU A 169 -18.17 -15.65 30.41
CA LEU A 169 -17.62 -15.20 31.69
C LEU A 169 -18.74 -14.96 32.70
N ASN A 170 -19.35 -16.05 33.16
CA ASN A 170 -20.47 -16.05 34.10
C ASN A 170 -20.32 -17.15 35.17
N GLN A 171 -21.18 -17.12 36.18
CA GLN A 171 -21.14 -18.03 37.32
C GLN A 171 -21.40 -19.51 36.96
N GLU A 172 -22.07 -19.79 35.85
CA GLU A 172 -22.40 -21.16 35.43
C GLU A 172 -21.25 -21.79 34.65
N GLU A 173 -20.70 -21.07 33.68
CA GLU A 173 -19.73 -21.60 32.71
C GLU A 173 -18.27 -21.40 33.16
N MET A 174 -17.96 -20.29 33.83
CA MET A 174 -16.60 -19.95 34.29
C MET A 174 -16.56 -19.45 35.74
N PRO A 175 -17.10 -20.21 36.71
CA PRO A 175 -17.26 -19.77 38.09
C PRO A 175 -15.95 -19.26 38.71
N ASN A 176 -14.85 -20.01 38.56
CA ASN A 176 -13.57 -19.64 39.17
C ASN A 176 -12.95 -18.36 38.61
N LEU A 177 -13.17 -18.08 37.32
CA LEU A 177 -12.65 -16.84 36.71
C LEU A 177 -13.58 -15.66 37.00
N TYR A 178 -14.89 -15.92 37.15
CA TYR A 178 -15.88 -14.90 37.51
C TYR A 178 -15.70 -14.37 38.94
N GLU A 179 -15.03 -15.13 39.81
CA GLU A 179 -14.75 -14.71 41.19
C GLU A 179 -13.64 -13.64 41.32
N PHE A 180 -12.82 -13.44 40.29
CA PHE A 180 -11.71 -12.46 40.28
C PHE A 180 -12.11 -11.15 39.59
#